data_AF-A0A9X3H110-F1
#
_entry.id   AF-A0A9X3H110-F1
#
_cell.length_a   1.000
_cell.length_b   1.000
_cell.length_c   1.000
_cell.angle_alpha   90.00
_cell.angle_beta   90.00
_cell.angle_gamma   90.00
#
_symmetry.space_group_name_H-M   'P 1'
#
loop_
_entity.id
_entity.type
_entity.pdbx_description
1 polymer ?
#
loop_
_entity_poly.entity_id
_entity_poly.type
_entity_poly.pdbx_seq_one_letter_code
_entity_poly.pdbx_strand_id
1 'polypeptide(L)'
;MLRRVRPMIRYGGAVCIALGLAAGPARAEAGTTASQIELVISAVADGDAYGAASVELRLLNSGSAPEAMALPPQIGAELTVNRSTSNISLERAPQTPAAVSVPAGGFTRARYILHLPPHTAAGEAVLAVPGWSAQRLAFAVGGSVSAPPPAPAGGGAGPATPRWDTSVPQTHLATNDVAAGNAFLSNLSAYAPIYAAYGPGTNSDARLQISFKYQLFGPSAAPDRRQSWEQGLHFAYTQRMFWDLGAKSSPFRNIDFVPELFYLAPTIGIGSGVSLGGQGGFRHESNGRSGAGSRSLNTLYVQPVASVALGSYRLSVGPRLWLYAGRLSDNPDIKRYRGNTGLFAEIGEDDGLRITTNTRLNFGSGKGAIDADISYPIDRLIGGNLNFYLFGQAFTGYGENLLDYNRRMTRLRVGLAIVR
;
A
#
# COMPACT_ATOMS: atom_id res chain seq x y z
N MET A 1 -33.02 -65.37 10.57
CA MET A 1 -31.70 -65.97 10.30
C MET A 1 -31.38 -65.72 8.84
N LEU A 2 -30.49 -64.77 8.49
CA LEU A 2 -29.59 -64.78 7.33
C LEU A 2 -28.95 -63.40 7.17
N ARG A 3 -27.62 -63.44 7.03
CA ARG A 3 -26.65 -62.36 7.15
C ARG A 3 -26.58 -61.48 5.89
N ARG A 4 -26.18 -60.22 6.10
CA ARG A 4 -25.55 -59.32 5.12
C ARG A 4 -24.33 -59.97 4.45
N VAL A 5 -23.99 -59.60 3.21
CA VAL A 5 -22.75 -58.88 2.80
C VAL A 5 -22.92 -58.35 1.35
N ARG A 6 -22.37 -57.15 1.09
CA ARG A 6 -22.39 -56.31 -0.14
C ARG A 6 -21.51 -56.87 -1.29
N PRO A 7 -21.66 -56.36 -2.53
CA PRO A 7 -20.52 -56.13 -3.40
C PRO A 7 -20.10 -54.65 -3.41
N MET A 8 -18.79 -54.47 -3.48
CA MET A 8 -18.04 -53.23 -3.36
C MET A 8 -17.61 -52.80 -4.78
N ILE A 9 -18.07 -51.64 -5.25
CA ILE A 9 -17.49 -50.98 -6.44
C ILE A 9 -16.80 -49.71 -5.92
N ARG A 10 -15.47 -49.73 -5.94
CA ARG A 10 -14.61 -48.57 -5.66
C ARG A 10 -14.30 -47.87 -6.98
N TYR A 11 -14.74 -46.62 -7.11
CA TYR A 11 -14.15 -45.62 -8.01
C TYR A 11 -14.02 -44.32 -7.22
N GLY A 12 -12.88 -43.65 -7.37
CA GLY A 12 -12.65 -42.30 -6.82
C GLY A 12 -11.36 -42.20 -6.02
N GLY A 13 -10.22 -42.24 -6.71
CA GLY A 13 -8.98 -41.73 -6.18
C GLY A 13 -9.13 -40.24 -5.90
N ALA A 14 -8.84 -39.82 -4.67
CA ALA A 14 -8.76 -38.42 -4.30
C ALA A 14 -7.53 -37.82 -4.98
N VAL A 15 -7.74 -36.82 -5.85
CA VAL A 15 -6.68 -35.95 -6.32
C VAL A 15 -6.39 -34.95 -5.21
N CYS A 16 -5.41 -35.28 -4.36
CA CYS A 16 -4.76 -34.32 -3.48
C CYS A 16 -3.70 -33.57 -4.29
N ILE A 17 -3.95 -32.29 -4.60
CA ILE A 17 -2.89 -31.39 -5.05
C ILE A 17 -2.15 -30.93 -3.79
N ALA A 18 -1.11 -31.67 -3.42
CA ALA A 18 -0.09 -31.22 -2.48
C ALA A 18 1.00 -30.51 -3.28
N LEU A 19 1.16 -29.19 -3.10
CA LEU A 19 2.38 -28.50 -3.51
C LEU A 19 3.52 -28.94 -2.59
N GLY A 20 4.25 -29.99 -2.99
CA GLY A 20 5.52 -30.36 -2.41
C GLY A 20 6.63 -29.51 -3.02
N LEU A 21 7.17 -28.56 -2.24
CA LEU A 21 8.49 -27.97 -2.50
C LEU A 21 9.55 -29.03 -2.18
N ALA A 22 9.98 -29.78 -3.20
CA ALA A 22 11.13 -30.66 -3.09
C ALA A 22 12.42 -29.82 -3.16
N ALA A 23 13.08 -29.64 -2.01
CA ALA A 23 14.46 -29.16 -1.97
C ALA A 23 15.38 -30.31 -2.43
N GLY A 24 15.95 -30.19 -3.63
CA GLY A 24 17.07 -31.03 -4.05
C GLY A 24 18.37 -30.56 -3.39
N PRO A 25 19.31 -31.46 -3.06
CA PRO A 25 20.60 -31.04 -2.52
C PRO A 25 21.41 -30.33 -3.62
N ALA A 26 21.55 -29.01 -3.50
CA ALA A 26 22.50 -28.26 -4.30
C ALA A 26 23.92 -28.66 -3.87
N ARG A 27 24.68 -29.22 -4.82
CA ARG A 27 26.14 -29.36 -4.75
C ARG A 27 26.75 -28.00 -4.45
N ALA A 28 27.49 -27.90 -3.35
CA ALA A 28 28.30 -26.73 -3.03
C ALA A 28 29.50 -26.69 -3.99
N GLU A 29 29.44 -25.80 -4.97
CA GLU A 29 30.66 -25.26 -5.58
C GLU A 29 31.20 -24.17 -4.66
N ALA A 30 32.47 -24.28 -4.31
CA ALA A 30 33.19 -23.27 -3.54
C ALA A 30 33.33 -21.99 -4.38
N GLY A 31 32.31 -21.14 -4.32
CA GLY A 31 32.32 -19.79 -4.82
C GLY A 31 32.59 -18.82 -3.67
N THR A 32 33.55 -17.92 -3.87
CA THR A 32 33.87 -16.77 -3.03
C THR A 32 32.59 -16.20 -2.42
N THR A 33 32.47 -16.19 -1.09
CA THR A 33 31.31 -15.60 -0.40
C THR A 33 31.17 -14.15 -0.82
N ALA A 34 30.21 -13.88 -1.73
CA ALA A 34 29.81 -12.54 -2.08
C ALA A 34 29.33 -11.85 -0.80
N SER A 35 29.78 -10.61 -0.59
CA SER A 35 29.37 -9.81 0.56
C SER A 35 27.84 -9.79 0.68
N GLN A 36 27.32 -10.01 1.89
CA GLN A 36 25.87 -9.98 2.15
C GLN A 36 25.38 -8.57 2.51
N ILE A 37 26.28 -7.59 2.38
CA ILE A 37 26.02 -6.18 2.61
C ILE A 37 25.53 -5.54 1.31
N GLU A 38 24.27 -5.09 1.32
CA GLU A 38 23.69 -4.24 0.27
C GLU A 38 23.89 -2.77 0.63
N LEU A 39 24.25 -1.94 -0.34
CA LEU A 39 24.42 -0.50 -0.13
C LEU A 39 23.32 0.30 -0.82
N VAL A 40 22.68 1.17 -0.06
CA VAL A 40 21.53 1.98 -0.47
C VAL A 40 21.85 3.45 -0.29
N ILE A 41 21.58 4.27 -1.31
CA ILE A 41 21.70 5.73 -1.19
C ILE A 41 20.44 6.23 -0.47
N SER A 42 20.60 6.73 0.76
CA SER A 42 19.46 7.09 1.62
C SER A 42 19.07 8.56 1.56
N ALA A 43 20.00 9.46 1.27
CA ALA A 43 19.73 10.89 1.15
C ALA A 43 20.86 11.62 0.43
N VAL A 44 20.53 12.71 -0.26
CA VAL A 44 21.47 13.76 -0.66
C VAL A 44 20.98 15.04 0.02
N ALA A 45 21.75 15.56 0.98
CA ALA A 45 21.45 16.82 1.64
C ALA A 45 21.89 18.00 0.77
N ASP A 46 21.12 19.09 0.80
CA ASP A 46 21.36 20.30 0.01
C ASP A 46 22.80 20.79 0.15
N GLY A 47 23.37 21.20 -0.98
CA GLY A 47 24.74 21.67 -1.06
C GLY A 47 24.96 22.92 -0.23
N ASP A 48 26.14 23.02 0.38
CA ASP A 48 26.59 24.30 0.92
C ASP A 48 26.76 25.34 -0.21
N ALA A 49 26.98 26.61 0.16
CA ALA A 49 27.17 27.72 -0.78
C ALA A 49 28.35 27.52 -1.78
N TYR A 50 29.09 26.42 -1.66
CA TYR A 50 30.25 26.05 -2.46
C TYR A 50 30.02 24.84 -3.37
N GLY A 51 28.79 24.29 -3.39
CA GLY A 51 28.42 23.20 -4.31
C GLY A 51 28.76 21.80 -3.81
N ALA A 52 29.08 21.63 -2.51
CA ALA A 52 29.30 20.32 -1.90
C ALA A 52 28.02 19.83 -1.23
N ALA A 53 27.41 18.77 -1.79
CA ALA A 53 26.24 18.10 -1.23
C ALA A 53 26.67 16.86 -0.43
N SER A 54 25.98 16.55 0.68
CA SER A 54 26.31 15.35 1.47
C SER A 54 25.45 14.16 1.05
N VAL A 55 26.09 13.05 0.69
CA VAL A 55 25.44 11.79 0.33
C VAL A 55 25.49 10.83 1.52
N GLU A 56 24.34 10.44 2.05
CA GLU A 56 24.23 9.41 3.08
C GLU A 56 23.96 8.04 2.44
N LEU A 57 24.81 7.07 2.76
CA LEU A 57 24.71 5.68 2.34
C LEU A 57 24.33 4.82 3.54
N ARG A 58 23.44 3.86 3.35
CA ARG A 58 23.11 2.80 4.32
C ARG A 58 23.65 1.48 3.82
N LEU A 59 24.39 0.80 4.69
CA LEU A 59 24.90 -0.54 4.49
C LEU A 59 23.98 -1.49 5.25
N LEU A 60 23.32 -2.40 4.55
CA LEU A 60 22.37 -3.35 5.12
C LEU A 60 22.95 -4.75 5.06
N ASN A 61 23.14 -5.39 6.21
CA ASN A 61 23.63 -6.76 6.26
C ASN A 61 22.44 -7.73 6.38
N SER A 62 22.17 -8.45 5.29
CA SER A 62 21.13 -9.48 5.22
C SER A 62 21.58 -10.82 5.82
N GLY A 63 22.85 -10.92 6.20
CA GLY A 63 23.50 -12.10 6.74
C GLY A 63 23.26 -12.35 8.22
N SER A 64 23.61 -13.57 8.63
CA SER A 64 23.47 -14.05 10.01
C SER A 64 24.69 -13.76 10.90
N ALA A 65 25.73 -13.12 10.39
CA ALA A 65 26.94 -12.74 11.13
C ALA A 65 27.33 -11.28 10.82
N PRO A 66 27.93 -10.55 11.79
CA PRO A 66 28.48 -9.22 11.51
C PRO A 66 29.55 -9.30 10.42
N GLU A 67 29.47 -8.39 9.46
CA GLU A 67 30.39 -8.33 8.32
C GLU A 67 31.06 -6.96 8.30
N ALA A 68 32.37 -6.93 8.04
CA ALA A 68 33.15 -5.70 7.95
C ALA A 68 33.28 -5.28 6.48
N MET A 69 32.94 -4.04 6.18
CA MET A 69 33.04 -3.49 4.83
C MET A 69 34.07 -2.35 4.78
N ALA A 70 34.98 -2.44 3.82
CA ALA A 70 35.90 -1.35 3.51
C ALA A 70 35.17 -0.27 2.69
N LEU A 71 35.33 0.98 3.10
CA LEU A 71 34.79 2.15 2.42
C LEU A 71 35.96 2.86 1.73
N PRO A 72 36.08 2.86 0.38
CA PRO A 72 37.15 3.55 -0.33
C PRO A 72 37.05 5.06 -0.16
N PRO A 73 38.18 5.80 -0.27
CA PRO A 73 38.20 7.24 -0.10
C PRO A 73 37.43 7.97 -1.22
N GLN A 74 37.32 7.37 -2.40
CA GLN A 74 36.56 7.88 -3.52
C GLN A 74 35.75 6.77 -4.19
N ILE A 75 34.54 7.09 -4.64
CA ILE A 75 33.68 6.18 -5.39
C ILE A 75 33.26 6.85 -6.69
N GLY A 76 33.34 6.12 -7.81
CA GLY A 76 32.79 6.58 -9.08
C GLY A 76 31.26 6.58 -9.07
N ALA A 77 30.66 7.67 -9.51
CA ALA A 77 29.22 7.85 -9.60
C ALA A 77 28.83 8.50 -10.94
N GLU A 78 27.57 8.37 -11.32
CA GLU A 78 26.98 9.02 -12.48
C GLU A 78 25.97 10.05 -12.00
N LEU A 79 26.08 11.28 -12.49
CA LEU A 79 25.14 12.36 -12.21
C LEU A 79 24.44 12.74 -13.51
N THR A 80 23.12 12.65 -13.54
CA THR A 80 22.29 13.07 -14.67
C THR A 80 21.52 14.33 -14.32
N VAL A 81 21.76 15.43 -15.03
CA VAL A 81 21.06 16.71 -14.84
C VAL A 81 20.48 17.15 -16.17
N ASN A 82 19.19 17.48 -16.24
CA ASN A 82 18.53 17.93 -17.47
C ASN A 82 18.75 17.01 -18.70
N ARG A 83 18.79 15.69 -18.47
CA ARG A 83 19.07 14.63 -19.47
C ARG A 83 20.53 14.53 -19.96
N SER A 84 21.45 15.30 -19.39
CA SER A 84 22.89 15.15 -19.61
C SER A 84 23.51 14.36 -18.47
N THR A 85 24.15 13.23 -18.80
CA THR A 85 24.85 12.38 -17.82
C THR A 85 26.34 12.68 -17.80
N SER A 86 26.90 12.88 -16.61
CA SER A 86 28.32 13.10 -16.35
C SER A 86 28.84 12.11 -15.32
N ASN A 87 30.06 11.62 -15.52
CA ASN A 87 30.75 10.82 -14.52
C ASN A 87 31.39 11.75 -13.49
N ILE A 88 31.17 11.43 -12.22
CA ILE A 88 31.64 12.21 -11.07
C ILE A 88 32.23 11.26 -10.02
N SER A 89 32.92 11.81 -9.02
CA SER A 89 33.39 11.05 -7.87
C SER A 89 32.76 11.57 -6.57
N LEU A 90 32.39 10.63 -5.72
CA LEU A 90 31.98 10.89 -4.34
C LEU A 90 33.19 10.70 -3.43
N GLU A 91 33.44 11.63 -2.52
CA GLU A 91 34.56 11.60 -1.59
C GLU A 91 34.10 11.18 -0.19
N ARG A 92 34.80 10.26 0.48
CA ARG A 92 34.42 9.79 1.82
C ARG A 92 34.54 10.95 2.81
N ALA A 93 33.46 11.26 3.53
CA ALA A 93 33.47 12.35 4.50
C ALA A 93 34.51 12.10 5.61
N PRO A 94 35.19 13.14 6.14
CA PRO A 94 36.24 12.97 7.15
C PRO A 94 35.78 12.25 8.43
N GLN A 95 34.48 12.34 8.76
CA GLN A 95 33.91 11.66 9.94
C GLN A 95 33.54 10.19 9.67
N THR A 96 33.59 9.73 8.42
CA THR A 96 33.25 8.35 8.04
C THR A 96 34.51 7.47 8.10
N PRO A 97 34.54 6.42 8.95
CA PRO A 97 35.67 5.51 9.05
C PRO A 97 36.00 4.79 7.72
N ALA A 98 37.25 4.40 7.53
CA ALA A 98 37.69 3.66 6.34
C ALA A 98 37.15 2.21 6.27
N ALA A 99 36.70 1.67 7.40
CA ALA A 99 36.01 0.40 7.48
C ALA A 99 34.91 0.47 8.54
N VAL A 100 33.76 -0.14 8.27
CA VAL A 100 32.63 -0.21 9.19
C VAL A 100 32.18 -1.65 9.36
N SER A 101 31.82 -2.02 10.59
CA SER A 101 31.17 -3.30 10.86
C SER A 101 29.66 -3.12 10.81
N VAL A 102 28.98 -4.00 10.08
CA VAL A 102 27.52 -4.01 9.95
C VAL A 102 27.00 -5.24 10.71
N PRO A 103 26.23 -5.06 11.80
CA PRO A 103 25.68 -6.18 12.56
C PRO A 103 24.80 -7.09 11.70
N ALA A 104 24.73 -8.39 12.05
CA ALA A 104 23.83 -9.35 11.41
C ALA A 104 22.37 -8.86 11.45
N GLY A 105 21.68 -8.88 10.30
CA GLY A 105 20.31 -8.36 10.17
C GLY A 105 20.17 -6.85 10.47
N GLY A 106 21.28 -6.12 10.55
CA GLY A 106 21.34 -4.71 10.94
C GLY A 106 21.79 -3.79 9.81
N PHE A 107 21.98 -2.51 10.15
CA PHE A 107 22.50 -1.52 9.21
C PHE A 107 23.49 -0.56 9.87
N THR A 108 24.41 -0.02 9.06
CA THR A 108 25.35 1.06 9.44
C THR A 108 25.28 2.18 8.41
N ARG A 109 25.61 3.40 8.82
CA ARG A 109 25.60 4.59 7.95
C ARG A 109 27.02 4.96 7.54
N ALA A 110 27.19 5.41 6.30
CA ALA A 110 28.41 6.00 5.79
C ALA A 110 28.07 7.30 5.06
N ARG A 111 28.90 8.33 5.23
CA ARG A 111 28.70 9.63 4.58
C ARG A 111 29.79 9.90 3.56
N TYR A 112 29.37 10.33 2.39
CA TYR A 112 30.21 10.80 1.30
C TYR A 112 29.84 12.25 0.94
N ILE A 113 30.72 12.93 0.23
CA ILE A 113 30.60 14.30 -0.24
C ILE A 113 30.54 14.23 -1.77
N LEU A 114 29.50 14.84 -2.32
CA LEU A 114 29.29 15.05 -3.74
C LEU A 114 29.74 16.46 -4.08
N HIS A 115 30.77 16.57 -4.92
CA HIS A 115 31.17 17.86 -5.50
C HIS A 115 30.46 18.05 -6.83
N LEU A 116 29.53 19.00 -6.91
CA LEU A 116 28.82 19.28 -8.15
C LEU A 116 29.76 19.95 -9.18
N PRO A 117 29.71 19.58 -10.46
CA PRO A 117 30.50 20.24 -11.49
C PRO A 117 30.21 21.75 -11.55
N PRO A 118 31.22 22.60 -11.85
CA PRO A 118 31.02 24.01 -12.10
C PRO A 118 29.97 24.21 -13.20
N HIS A 119 29.07 25.20 -13.03
CA HIS A 119 27.97 25.51 -13.96
C HIS A 119 26.85 24.45 -14.05
N THR A 120 26.72 23.56 -13.06
CA THR A 120 25.52 22.69 -12.96
C THR A 120 24.27 23.56 -12.87
N ALA A 121 23.37 23.42 -13.85
CA ALA A 121 22.12 24.18 -13.92
C ALA A 121 21.20 23.78 -12.76
N ALA A 122 20.46 24.75 -12.22
CA ALA A 122 19.40 24.48 -11.26
C ALA A 122 18.35 23.56 -11.89
N GLY A 123 17.92 22.54 -11.16
CA GLY A 123 16.96 21.56 -11.67
C GLY A 123 16.99 20.23 -10.93
N GLU A 124 16.25 19.26 -11.44
CA GLU A 124 16.28 17.88 -10.95
C GLU A 124 17.54 17.16 -11.44
N ALA A 125 18.24 16.53 -10.50
CA ALA A 125 19.42 15.73 -10.74
C ALA A 125 19.19 14.28 -10.26
N VAL A 126 19.79 13.32 -10.95
CA VAL A 126 19.74 11.89 -10.60
C VAL A 126 21.15 11.38 -10.37
N LEU A 127 21.42 10.86 -9.18
CA LEU A 127 22.69 10.25 -8.79
C LEU A 127 22.61 8.71 -8.85
N ALA A 128 23.58 8.07 -9.47
CA ALA A 128 23.75 6.61 -9.47
C ALA A 128 25.18 6.24 -9.06
N VAL A 129 25.35 5.09 -8.40
CA VAL A 129 26.67 4.56 -8.02
C VAL A 129 26.81 3.13 -8.56
N PRO A 130 27.05 2.98 -9.88
CA PRO A 130 26.94 1.68 -10.56
C PRO A 130 27.87 0.61 -10.02
N GLY A 131 29.03 1.01 -9.47
CA GLY A 131 29.99 0.08 -8.89
C GLY A 131 29.45 -0.67 -7.67
N TRP A 132 28.43 -0.14 -6.98
CA TRP A 132 27.93 -0.65 -5.70
C TRP A 132 26.44 -0.98 -5.70
N SER A 133 25.63 -0.26 -6.47
CA SER A 133 24.20 -0.54 -6.59
C SER A 133 23.67 -0.13 -7.95
N ALA A 134 22.60 -0.79 -8.40
CA ALA A 134 21.84 -0.35 -9.58
C ALA A 134 20.85 0.80 -9.27
N GLN A 135 20.83 1.29 -8.02
CA GLN A 135 19.89 2.31 -7.58
C GLN A 135 20.25 3.68 -8.15
N ARG A 136 19.20 4.49 -8.36
CA ARG A 136 19.29 5.88 -8.82
C ARG A 136 18.45 6.74 -7.90
N LEU A 137 19.01 7.85 -7.40
CA LEU A 137 18.35 8.76 -6.47
C LEU A 137 18.16 10.14 -7.11
N ALA A 138 16.92 10.63 -7.14
CA ALA A 138 16.61 11.98 -7.61
C ALA A 138 16.73 13.00 -6.47
N PHE A 139 17.28 14.18 -6.74
CA PHE A 139 17.40 15.29 -5.80
C PHE A 139 17.40 16.64 -6.54
N ALA A 140 17.07 17.73 -5.85
CA ALA A 140 17.09 19.07 -6.42
C ALA A 140 18.48 19.71 -6.29
N VAL A 141 18.93 20.40 -7.33
CA VAL A 141 20.16 21.23 -7.30
C VAL A 141 19.77 22.70 -7.22
N GLY A 142 20.17 23.38 -6.14
CA GLY A 142 20.01 24.82 -5.95
C GLY A 142 20.89 25.62 -6.92
N GLY A 143 20.37 26.70 -7.48
CA GLY A 143 21.04 27.48 -8.52
C GLY A 143 22.22 28.34 -8.04
N SER A 144 23.22 28.44 -8.92
CA SER A 144 24.43 29.29 -8.90
C SER A 144 25.51 28.96 -7.87
N VAL A 145 26.48 28.16 -8.30
CA VAL A 145 27.82 28.09 -7.70
C VAL A 145 28.59 29.34 -8.15
N SER A 146 28.78 30.31 -7.26
CA SER A 146 29.75 31.38 -7.49
C SER A 146 31.16 30.81 -7.30
N ALA A 147 32.05 31.03 -8.27
CA ALA A 147 33.45 30.66 -8.16
C ALA A 147 34.08 31.29 -6.89
N PRO A 148 35.05 30.62 -6.22
CA PRO A 148 35.72 31.21 -5.07
C PRO A 148 36.46 32.49 -5.50
N PRO A 149 36.35 33.60 -4.75
CA PRO A 149 37.22 34.74 -5.01
C PRO A 149 38.68 34.35 -4.75
N PRO A 150 39.65 34.90 -5.51
CA PRO A 150 41.06 34.64 -5.27
C PRO A 150 41.45 35.06 -3.85
N ALA A 151 42.31 34.27 -3.22
CA ALA A 151 42.78 34.50 -1.86
C ALA A 151 43.33 35.92 -1.67
N PRO A 152 42.91 36.66 -0.62
CA PRO A 152 43.61 37.88 -0.23
C PRO A 152 44.96 37.53 0.38
N ALA A 153 46.00 38.17 -0.14
CA ALA A 153 47.33 38.12 0.45
C ALA A 153 47.35 38.81 1.83
N GLY A 154 47.85 38.08 2.84
CA GLY A 154 48.60 38.55 4.02
C GLY A 154 48.00 39.66 4.91
N GLY A 155 47.77 39.33 6.19
CA GLY A 155 47.77 40.33 7.27
C GLY A 155 47.08 39.94 8.59
N GLY A 156 47.86 39.41 9.55
CA GLY A 156 47.83 39.71 11.00
C GLY A 156 46.52 39.72 11.84
N ALA A 157 46.43 38.69 12.70
CA ALA A 157 46.10 38.70 14.15
C ALA A 157 44.69 39.06 14.69
N GLY A 158 44.09 38.05 15.35
CA GLY A 158 43.13 38.17 16.46
C GLY A 158 42.41 36.84 16.74
N PRO A 159 42.40 36.27 17.97
CA PRO A 159 41.69 35.03 18.23
C PRO A 159 40.18 35.32 18.31
N ALA A 160 39.46 35.02 17.23
CA ALA A 160 38.01 35.03 17.23
C ALA A 160 37.50 33.84 18.07
N THR A 161 36.90 34.13 19.22
CA THR A 161 36.16 33.15 20.01
C THR A 161 34.98 32.61 19.18
N PRO A 162 34.75 31.28 19.14
CA PRO A 162 33.60 30.74 18.44
C PRO A 162 32.33 31.14 19.21
N ARG A 163 31.57 32.09 18.65
CA ARG A 163 30.17 32.30 19.01
C ARG A 163 29.38 31.12 18.46
N TRP A 164 28.82 30.31 19.37
CA TRP A 164 27.80 29.33 19.03
C TRP A 164 26.53 30.09 18.69
N ASP A 165 26.30 30.32 17.41
CA ASP A 165 24.97 30.64 16.91
C ASP A 165 24.11 29.38 17.04
N THR A 166 23.12 29.42 17.93
CA THR A 166 22.17 28.33 18.18
C THR A 166 21.00 28.34 17.21
N SER A 167 21.16 28.87 15.99
CA SER A 167 20.27 28.52 14.89
C SER A 167 20.47 27.03 14.56
N VAL A 168 19.74 26.16 15.26
CA VAL A 168 19.51 24.78 14.85
C VAL A 168 19.01 24.87 13.41
N PRO A 169 19.75 24.37 12.41
CA PRO A 169 19.20 24.25 11.08
C PRO A 169 17.98 23.37 11.24
N GLN A 170 16.80 23.92 10.96
CA GLN A 170 15.62 23.11 10.76
C GLN A 170 15.96 22.23 9.56
N THR A 171 16.48 21.03 9.83
CA THR A 171 16.50 19.97 8.85
C THR A 171 15.05 19.79 8.46
N HIS A 172 14.67 20.36 7.33
CA HIS A 172 13.56 19.83 6.56
C HIS A 172 13.95 18.37 6.36
N LEU A 173 13.34 17.48 7.15
CA LEU A 173 13.34 16.07 6.85
C LEU A 173 12.79 16.01 5.43
N ALA A 174 13.69 15.84 4.46
CA ALA A 174 13.33 15.47 3.11
C ALA A 174 12.30 14.37 3.29
N THR A 175 11.08 14.62 2.83
CA THR A 175 9.96 13.70 2.89
C THR A 175 10.54 12.33 2.58
N ASN A 176 10.49 11.40 3.54
CA ASN A 176 10.95 10.03 3.34
C ASN A 176 10.42 9.63 1.96
N ASP A 177 11.31 9.46 0.98
CA ASP A 177 10.87 9.10 -0.36
C ASP A 177 10.56 7.62 -0.28
N VAL A 178 9.38 7.30 0.28
CA VAL A 178 8.93 5.93 0.56
C VAL A 178 8.89 5.11 -0.73
N ALA A 179 8.90 5.78 -1.89
CA ALA A 179 9.02 5.17 -3.21
C ALA A 179 10.45 4.73 -3.58
N ALA A 180 11.50 5.35 -3.02
CA ALA A 180 12.89 4.98 -3.28
C ALA A 180 13.18 3.59 -2.68
N GLY A 181 13.26 2.57 -3.55
CA GLY A 181 13.43 1.15 -3.18
C GLY A 181 12.14 0.32 -3.20
N ASN A 182 10.98 0.95 -3.41
CA ASN A 182 9.68 0.29 -3.42
C ASN A 182 8.97 0.45 -4.77
N ALA A 183 9.60 -0.04 -5.85
CA ALA A 183 9.09 0.09 -7.23
C ALA A 183 7.62 -0.36 -7.40
N PHE A 184 7.17 -1.29 -6.56
CA PHE A 184 5.84 -1.87 -6.58
C PHE A 184 4.77 -1.03 -5.85
N LEU A 185 5.13 -0.05 -5.02
CA LEU A 185 4.15 0.80 -4.35
C LEU A 185 3.31 1.63 -5.34
N SER A 186 3.84 1.90 -6.54
CA SER A 186 3.10 2.56 -7.62
C SER A 186 1.87 1.77 -8.09
N ASN A 187 1.85 0.45 -7.86
CA ASN A 187 0.73 -0.42 -8.20
C ASN A 187 -0.24 -0.64 -7.01
N LEU A 188 0.11 -0.14 -5.83
CA LEU A 188 -0.73 -0.19 -4.63
C LEU A 188 -1.62 1.05 -4.57
N SER A 189 -2.92 0.86 -4.46
CA SER A 189 -3.89 1.94 -4.31
C SER A 189 -5.02 1.53 -3.37
N ALA A 190 -5.82 2.49 -2.91
CA ALA A 190 -6.96 2.16 -2.08
C ALA A 190 -8.07 1.47 -2.89
N TYR A 191 -8.86 0.62 -2.23
CA TYR A 191 -9.90 -0.19 -2.88
C TYR A 191 -11.30 0.05 -2.33
N ALA A 192 -11.42 0.16 -1.02
CA ALA A 192 -12.64 0.55 -0.32
C ALA A 192 -12.29 1.62 0.73
N PRO A 193 -13.28 2.29 1.34
CA PRO A 193 -13.04 3.29 2.37
C PRO A 193 -12.15 2.75 3.50
N ILE A 194 -11.23 3.59 3.97
CA ILE A 194 -10.38 3.31 5.12
C ILE A 194 -10.79 4.27 6.24
N TYR A 195 -11.38 3.72 7.30
CA TYR A 195 -12.04 4.52 8.34
C TYR A 195 -12.01 3.84 9.71
N ALA A 196 -12.32 4.65 10.72
CA ALA A 196 -12.74 4.23 12.03
C ALA A 196 -14.03 4.98 12.41
N ALA A 197 -15.08 4.24 12.75
CA ALA A 197 -16.37 4.81 13.12
C ALA A 197 -16.92 4.16 14.38
N TYR A 198 -17.61 4.96 15.20
CA TYR A 198 -18.20 4.56 16.48
C TYR A 198 -19.69 4.84 16.50
N GLY A 199 -20.45 3.92 17.10
CA GLY A 199 -21.89 3.99 17.27
C GLY A 199 -22.34 3.16 18.48
N PRO A 200 -22.67 3.80 19.60
CA PRO A 200 -22.97 3.11 20.86
C PRO A 200 -24.28 2.31 20.79
N GLY A 201 -24.40 1.32 21.69
CA GLY A 201 -25.66 0.60 21.92
C GLY A 201 -25.73 -0.74 21.20
N THR A 202 -24.59 -1.30 20.77
CA THR A 202 -24.53 -2.63 20.15
C THR A 202 -23.28 -3.37 20.60
N ASN A 203 -23.24 -4.70 20.55
CA ASN A 203 -22.03 -5.47 20.91
C ASN A 203 -20.87 -5.31 19.88
N SER A 204 -20.85 -4.23 19.10
CA SER A 204 -19.80 -3.88 18.13
C SER A 204 -19.83 -2.37 17.91
N ASP A 205 -19.65 -1.64 19.01
CA ASP A 205 -19.82 -0.20 19.04
C ASP A 205 -18.91 0.51 18.01
N ALA A 206 -17.68 0.00 17.79
CA ALA A 206 -16.79 0.52 16.76
C ALA A 206 -16.61 -0.43 15.57
N ARG A 207 -16.47 0.14 14.37
CA ARG A 207 -16.06 -0.55 13.14
C ARG A 207 -14.86 0.18 12.54
N LEU A 208 -13.80 -0.58 12.29
CA LEU A 208 -12.62 -0.11 11.57
C LEU A 208 -12.49 -0.90 10.27
N GLN A 209 -12.04 -0.25 9.21
CA GLN A 209 -11.78 -0.89 7.93
C GLN A 209 -10.46 -0.42 7.35
N ILE A 210 -9.66 -1.37 6.89
CA ILE A 210 -8.51 -1.12 6.02
C ILE A 210 -8.74 -1.84 4.69
N SER A 211 -8.36 -1.22 3.58
CA SER A 211 -8.60 -1.77 2.27
C SER A 211 -7.63 -1.24 1.22
N PHE A 212 -7.03 -2.14 0.44
CA PHE A 212 -6.17 -1.80 -0.68
C PHE A 212 -6.37 -2.76 -1.85
N LYS A 213 -5.95 -2.33 -3.03
CA LYS A 213 -5.77 -3.14 -4.22
C LYS A 213 -4.37 -2.97 -4.78
N TYR A 214 -3.89 -4.01 -5.43
CA TYR A 214 -2.61 -4.08 -6.07
C TYR A 214 -2.78 -4.53 -7.52
N GLN A 215 -2.34 -3.71 -8.47
CA GLN A 215 -2.34 -4.04 -9.90
C GLN A 215 -1.23 -5.05 -10.20
N LEU A 216 -1.62 -6.22 -10.73
CA LEU A 216 -0.70 -7.35 -10.88
C LEU A 216 0.24 -7.21 -12.07
N PHE A 217 -0.19 -6.52 -13.14
CA PHE A 217 0.56 -6.42 -14.38
C PHE A 217 0.58 -4.99 -14.93
N GLY A 218 1.75 -4.57 -15.40
CA GLY A 218 2.00 -3.24 -15.97
C GLY A 218 2.17 -2.15 -14.91
N PRO A 219 2.91 -1.07 -15.23
CA PRO A 219 2.96 0.11 -14.37
C PRO A 219 1.62 0.86 -14.42
N SER A 220 1.18 1.41 -13.29
CA SER A 220 -0.08 2.16 -13.18
C SER A 220 -0.11 3.48 -13.99
N ALA A 221 1.00 3.91 -14.58
CA ALA A 221 1.21 5.28 -15.09
C ALA A 221 1.78 5.39 -16.52
N ALA A 222 1.26 4.64 -17.50
CA ALA A 222 1.56 4.89 -18.92
C ALA A 222 0.28 5.28 -19.68
N PRO A 223 0.01 6.57 -19.90
CA PRO A 223 -1.19 7.06 -20.60
C PRO A 223 -1.32 6.59 -22.05
N ASP A 224 -0.22 6.12 -22.65
CA ASP A 224 -0.05 6.04 -24.11
C ASP A 224 0.14 4.60 -24.65
N ARG A 225 -0.15 3.58 -23.83
CA ARG A 225 -0.23 2.19 -24.31
C ARG A 225 -1.68 1.73 -24.30
N ARG A 226 -2.06 0.99 -25.37
CA ARG A 226 -3.29 0.18 -25.37
C ARG A 226 -3.32 -0.61 -24.06
N GLN A 227 -4.33 -0.39 -23.22
CA GLN A 227 -4.50 -1.16 -22.00
C GLN A 227 -4.66 -2.63 -22.40
N SER A 228 -3.64 -3.43 -22.12
CA SER A 228 -3.77 -4.87 -22.26
C SER A 228 -4.70 -5.41 -21.18
N TRP A 229 -5.39 -6.51 -21.45
CA TRP A 229 -6.36 -7.10 -20.52
C TRP A 229 -5.70 -7.49 -19.18
N GLU A 230 -4.43 -7.88 -19.17
CA GLU A 230 -3.70 -8.21 -17.95
C GLU A 230 -3.60 -7.03 -16.96
N GLN A 231 -3.64 -5.78 -17.43
CA GLN A 231 -3.59 -4.59 -16.58
C GLN A 231 -4.88 -4.40 -15.76
N GLY A 232 -5.97 -5.07 -16.15
CA GLY A 232 -7.20 -5.11 -15.36
C GLY A 232 -7.13 -6.08 -14.18
N LEU A 233 -6.13 -6.96 -14.08
CA LEU A 233 -6.04 -7.95 -13.00
C LEU A 233 -5.48 -7.33 -11.72
N HIS A 234 -6.24 -7.48 -10.64
CA HIS A 234 -5.94 -6.91 -9.34
C HIS A 234 -6.09 -7.93 -8.23
N PHE A 235 -5.18 -7.87 -7.26
CA PHE A 235 -5.40 -8.43 -5.93
C PHE A 235 -5.96 -7.31 -5.04
N ALA A 236 -6.97 -7.59 -4.22
CA ALA A 236 -7.39 -6.69 -3.16
C ALA A 236 -7.44 -7.39 -1.82
N TYR A 237 -7.29 -6.60 -0.77
CA TYR A 237 -7.46 -7.06 0.59
C TYR A 237 -8.29 -6.03 1.34
N THR A 238 -9.37 -6.48 1.96
CA THR A 238 -10.16 -5.69 2.90
C THR A 238 -10.24 -6.41 4.23
N GLN A 239 -10.01 -5.69 5.33
CA GLN A 239 -10.20 -6.21 6.68
C GLN A 239 -11.21 -5.34 7.42
N ARG A 240 -12.27 -5.96 7.93
CA ARG A 240 -13.32 -5.28 8.72
C ARG A 240 -13.21 -5.74 10.16
N MET A 241 -12.97 -4.81 11.07
CA MET A 241 -12.79 -5.08 12.49
C MET A 241 -13.96 -4.51 13.28
N PHE A 242 -14.62 -5.36 14.05
CA PHE A 242 -15.79 -5.02 14.87
C PHE A 242 -15.36 -5.03 16.34
N TRP A 243 -15.18 -3.83 16.88
CA TRP A 243 -14.63 -3.61 18.21
C TRP A 243 -15.75 -3.37 19.23
N ASP A 244 -15.83 -4.22 20.24
CA ASP A 244 -16.78 -4.09 21.34
C ASP A 244 -16.12 -3.28 22.46
N LEU A 245 -16.27 -1.96 22.39
CA LEU A 245 -15.63 -1.04 23.32
C LEU A 245 -16.27 -1.09 24.71
N GLY A 246 -17.57 -1.35 24.79
CA GLY A 246 -18.31 -1.45 26.04
C GLY A 246 -18.09 -2.74 26.83
N ALA A 247 -17.57 -3.81 26.19
CA ALA A 247 -17.27 -5.06 26.88
C ALA A 247 -16.03 -5.00 27.78
N LYS A 248 -15.94 -5.93 28.74
CA LYS A 248 -14.79 -6.05 29.64
C LYS A 248 -13.50 -6.24 28.84
N SER A 249 -12.52 -5.38 29.08
CA SER A 249 -11.23 -5.33 28.36
C SER A 249 -11.34 -4.97 26.87
N SER A 250 -12.50 -4.46 26.44
CA SER A 250 -12.77 -3.94 25.10
C SER A 250 -12.21 -4.83 23.97
N PRO A 251 -12.62 -6.10 23.84
CA PRO A 251 -12.09 -7.00 22.81
C PRO A 251 -12.68 -6.72 21.42
N PHE A 252 -11.96 -7.12 20.37
CA PHE A 252 -12.60 -7.28 19.05
C PHE A 252 -13.62 -8.42 19.11
N ARG A 253 -14.90 -8.09 18.87
CA ARG A 253 -15.96 -9.10 18.77
C ARG A 253 -15.79 -9.96 17.53
N ASN A 254 -15.36 -9.38 16.41
CA ASN A 254 -15.12 -10.10 15.17
C ASN A 254 -14.15 -9.35 14.27
N ILE A 255 -13.39 -10.07 13.45
CA ILE A 255 -12.55 -9.51 12.39
C ILE A 255 -12.85 -10.33 11.15
N ASP A 256 -13.27 -9.70 10.05
CA ASP A 256 -13.45 -10.37 8.76
C ASP A 256 -12.29 -10.02 7.83
N PHE A 257 -11.67 -11.06 7.28
CA PHE A 257 -10.57 -11.03 6.30
C PHE A 257 -11.15 -11.30 4.90
N VAL A 258 -10.97 -10.36 3.97
CA VAL A 258 -11.61 -10.39 2.65
C VAL A 258 -10.58 -10.17 1.53
N PRO A 259 -9.74 -11.17 1.22
CA PRO A 259 -8.90 -11.12 0.03
C PRO A 259 -9.72 -11.40 -1.25
N GLU A 260 -9.36 -10.73 -2.32
CA GLU A 260 -10.01 -10.81 -3.62
C GLU A 260 -8.98 -10.86 -4.76
N LEU A 261 -9.26 -11.66 -5.78
CA LEU A 261 -8.59 -11.60 -7.07
C LEU A 261 -9.64 -11.29 -8.13
N PHE A 262 -9.51 -10.17 -8.81
CA PHE A 262 -10.55 -9.68 -9.70
C PHE A 262 -10.00 -8.97 -10.93
N TYR A 263 -10.84 -8.89 -11.95
CA TYR A 263 -10.64 -8.07 -13.13
C TYR A 263 -11.45 -6.79 -12.99
N LEU A 264 -10.79 -5.65 -13.16
CA LEU A 264 -11.40 -4.32 -13.24
C LEU A 264 -11.52 -3.95 -14.73
N ALA A 265 -12.75 -3.90 -15.23
CA ALA A 265 -13.01 -3.55 -16.61
C ALA A 265 -12.85 -2.03 -16.82
N PRO A 266 -12.20 -1.60 -17.91
CA PRO A 266 -12.09 -0.20 -18.24
C PRO A 266 -13.48 0.44 -18.42
N THR A 267 -13.58 1.72 -18.09
CA THR A 267 -14.82 2.47 -18.29
C THR A 267 -14.94 2.88 -19.76
N ILE A 268 -16.04 2.49 -20.40
CA ILE A 268 -16.35 2.84 -21.80
C ILE A 268 -17.57 3.77 -21.85
N GLY A 269 -17.55 4.79 -22.72
CA GLY A 269 -18.72 5.60 -23.00
C GLY A 269 -19.73 4.83 -23.85
N ILE A 270 -21.01 4.84 -23.48
CA ILE A 270 -22.09 4.15 -24.22
C ILE A 270 -23.12 5.12 -24.82
N GLY A 271 -22.82 6.43 -24.82
CA GLY A 271 -23.68 7.49 -25.34
C GLY A 271 -24.44 8.26 -24.25
N SER A 272 -24.97 9.43 -24.62
CA SER A 272 -25.83 10.27 -23.75
C SER A 272 -25.22 10.64 -22.38
N GLY A 273 -23.89 10.77 -22.30
CA GLY A 273 -23.18 11.06 -21.04
C GLY A 273 -23.12 9.87 -20.06
N VAL A 274 -23.52 8.68 -20.49
CA VAL A 274 -23.45 7.45 -19.71
C VAL A 274 -22.16 6.69 -20.04
N SER A 275 -21.50 6.20 -19.00
CA SER A 275 -20.36 5.30 -19.09
C SER A 275 -20.64 3.99 -18.39
N LEU A 276 -20.02 2.91 -18.85
CA LEU A 276 -20.15 1.57 -18.32
C LEU A 276 -18.77 1.03 -17.98
N GLY A 277 -18.61 0.54 -16.77
CA GLY A 277 -17.44 -0.20 -16.32
C GLY A 277 -17.87 -1.32 -15.39
N GLY A 278 -16.95 -1.81 -14.57
CA GLY A 278 -17.29 -2.76 -13.52
C GLY A 278 -16.15 -3.68 -13.15
N GLN A 279 -16.45 -4.64 -12.30
CA GLN A 279 -15.48 -5.62 -11.85
C GLN A 279 -16.10 -6.99 -11.67
N GLY A 280 -15.28 -8.03 -11.78
CA GLY A 280 -15.69 -9.39 -11.49
C GLY A 280 -14.50 -10.23 -11.06
N GLY A 281 -14.71 -11.17 -10.14
CA GLY A 281 -13.61 -11.92 -9.58
C GLY A 281 -14.00 -12.96 -8.55
N PHE A 282 -12.96 -13.57 -7.99
CA PHE A 282 -13.04 -14.47 -6.86
C PHE A 282 -12.77 -13.71 -5.57
N ARG A 283 -13.61 -13.94 -4.57
CA ARG A 283 -13.53 -13.36 -3.23
C ARG A 283 -13.59 -14.46 -2.20
N HIS A 284 -12.63 -14.46 -1.29
CA HIS A 284 -12.71 -15.23 -0.06
C HIS A 284 -13.14 -14.29 1.08
N GLU A 285 -13.94 -14.79 2.01
CA GLU A 285 -14.32 -14.06 3.22
C GLU A 285 -14.27 -15.05 4.39
N SER A 286 -13.47 -14.76 5.42
CA SER A 286 -13.44 -15.56 6.65
C SER A 286 -13.22 -14.68 7.87
N ASN A 287 -13.53 -15.20 9.07
CA ASN A 287 -13.35 -14.45 10.31
C ASN A 287 -12.11 -14.85 11.13
N GLY A 288 -11.26 -15.73 10.58
CA GLY A 288 -10.02 -16.20 11.23
C GLY A 288 -10.22 -16.97 12.54
N ARG A 289 -11.45 -17.41 12.87
CA ARG A 289 -11.75 -18.17 14.08
C ARG A 289 -11.70 -19.67 13.85
N SER A 290 -11.59 -20.43 14.94
CA SER A 290 -11.66 -21.90 14.94
C SER A 290 -12.95 -22.42 15.56
N GLY A 291 -13.20 -23.72 15.40
CA GLY A 291 -14.32 -24.44 16.01
C GLY A 291 -15.68 -23.84 15.65
N ALA A 292 -16.60 -23.81 16.61
CA ALA A 292 -17.98 -23.33 16.41
C ALA A 292 -18.08 -21.84 16.00
N GLY A 293 -17.02 -21.06 16.26
CA GLY A 293 -16.92 -19.66 15.88
C GLY A 293 -16.40 -19.43 14.46
N SER A 294 -15.86 -20.46 13.79
CA SER A 294 -15.35 -20.37 12.43
C SER A 294 -16.46 -20.00 11.47
N ARG A 295 -16.22 -19.01 10.61
CA ARG A 295 -17.10 -18.64 9.51
C ARG A 295 -16.26 -18.38 8.28
N SER A 296 -16.69 -18.93 7.16
CA SER A 296 -15.99 -18.77 5.88
C SER A 296 -16.92 -19.00 4.68
N LEU A 297 -16.59 -18.34 3.58
CA LEU A 297 -17.18 -18.61 2.28
C LEU A 297 -16.24 -18.15 1.17
N ASN A 298 -16.49 -18.65 -0.04
CA ASN A 298 -15.92 -18.09 -1.25
C ASN A 298 -17.05 -17.71 -2.21
N THR A 299 -16.84 -16.66 -2.97
CA THR A 299 -17.77 -16.21 -4.00
C THR A 299 -17.06 -15.87 -5.29
N LEU A 300 -17.65 -16.29 -6.41
CA LEU A 300 -17.40 -15.69 -7.72
C LEU A 300 -18.44 -14.61 -7.95
N TYR A 301 -18.05 -13.41 -8.34
CA TYR A 301 -18.98 -12.30 -8.52
C TYR A 301 -18.72 -11.49 -9.79
N VAL A 302 -19.76 -10.77 -10.21
CA VAL A 302 -19.70 -9.73 -11.23
C VAL A 302 -20.50 -8.52 -10.77
N GLN A 303 -20.03 -7.33 -11.12
CA GLN A 303 -20.63 -6.05 -10.77
C GLN A 303 -20.39 -5.04 -11.91
N PRO A 304 -21.19 -5.08 -12.99
CA PRO A 304 -21.22 -3.99 -13.95
C PRO A 304 -21.78 -2.73 -13.30
N VAL A 305 -21.23 -1.56 -13.63
CA VAL A 305 -21.63 -0.27 -13.07
C VAL A 305 -21.79 0.74 -14.20
N ALA A 306 -22.97 1.32 -14.30
CA ALA A 306 -23.23 2.46 -15.16
C ALA A 306 -23.03 3.75 -14.36
N SER A 307 -22.35 4.74 -14.93
CA SER A 307 -22.17 6.06 -14.33
C SER A 307 -22.67 7.16 -15.26
N VAL A 308 -23.30 8.18 -14.67
CA VAL A 308 -23.75 9.40 -15.36
C VAL A 308 -23.33 10.63 -14.56
N ALA A 309 -22.92 11.69 -15.27
CA ALA A 309 -22.62 12.98 -14.66
C ALA A 309 -23.93 13.78 -14.46
N LEU A 310 -24.07 14.39 -13.28
CA LEU A 310 -25.18 15.20 -12.82
C LEU A 310 -24.64 16.54 -12.30
N GLY A 311 -24.18 17.41 -13.20
CA GLY A 311 -23.45 18.62 -12.81
C GLY A 311 -22.08 18.26 -12.21
N SER A 312 -21.80 18.71 -10.98
CA SER A 312 -20.58 18.33 -10.26
C SER A 312 -20.67 16.97 -9.55
N TYR A 313 -21.86 16.36 -9.52
CA TYR A 313 -22.05 15.01 -8.98
C TYR A 313 -21.90 13.96 -10.06
N ARG A 314 -21.43 12.78 -9.66
CA ARG A 314 -21.47 11.56 -10.48
C ARG A 314 -22.36 10.54 -9.77
N LEU A 315 -23.37 10.03 -10.48
CA LEU A 315 -24.19 8.91 -10.03
C LEU A 315 -23.69 7.63 -10.70
N SER A 316 -23.37 6.61 -9.91
CA SER A 316 -22.95 5.29 -10.35
C SER A 316 -23.88 4.22 -9.77
N VAL A 317 -24.45 3.35 -10.61
CA VAL A 317 -25.39 2.31 -10.18
C VAL A 317 -25.08 1.01 -10.92
N GLY A 318 -25.16 -0.11 -10.21
CA GLY A 318 -24.86 -1.41 -10.81
C GLY A 318 -25.40 -2.59 -10.01
N PRO A 319 -25.95 -3.63 -10.66
CA PRO A 319 -26.24 -4.87 -9.95
C PRO A 319 -24.94 -5.54 -9.52
N ARG A 320 -24.99 -6.25 -8.41
CA ARG A 320 -23.95 -7.16 -7.96
C ARG A 320 -24.50 -8.56 -7.89
N LEU A 321 -23.92 -9.49 -8.64
CA LEU A 321 -24.34 -10.88 -8.69
C LEU A 321 -23.20 -11.77 -8.22
N TRP A 322 -23.50 -12.82 -7.46
CA TRP A 322 -22.47 -13.77 -7.04
C TRP A 322 -22.98 -15.20 -6.88
N LEU A 323 -22.06 -16.14 -7.05
CA LEU A 323 -22.22 -17.57 -6.82
C LEU A 323 -21.29 -17.99 -5.69
N TYR A 324 -21.76 -18.89 -4.84
CA TYR A 324 -20.94 -19.48 -3.79
C TYR A 324 -20.04 -20.57 -4.38
N ALA A 325 -18.75 -20.52 -4.06
CA ALA A 325 -17.75 -21.49 -4.50
C ALA A 325 -17.26 -22.33 -3.32
N GLY A 326 -17.20 -23.66 -3.52
CA GLY A 326 -16.79 -24.59 -2.49
C GLY A 326 -17.85 -24.86 -1.42
N ARG A 327 -17.41 -25.45 -0.30
CA ARG A 327 -18.30 -25.83 0.81
C ARG A 327 -18.58 -24.65 1.73
N LEU A 328 -19.78 -24.61 2.29
CA LEU A 328 -20.22 -23.65 3.30
C LEU A 328 -20.37 -24.32 4.68
N SER A 329 -19.52 -25.30 5.00
CA SER A 329 -19.67 -26.13 6.21
C SER A 329 -19.75 -25.32 7.50
N ASP A 330 -19.02 -24.20 7.57
CA ASP A 330 -18.95 -23.32 8.74
C ASP A 330 -20.24 -22.49 8.93
N ASN A 331 -21.04 -22.37 7.87
CA ASN A 331 -22.26 -21.56 7.83
C ASN A 331 -23.19 -22.05 6.70
N PRO A 332 -23.80 -23.24 6.83
CA PRO A 332 -24.50 -23.91 5.73
C PRO A 332 -25.72 -23.14 5.21
N ASP A 333 -26.37 -22.37 6.07
CA ASP A 333 -27.55 -21.57 5.74
C ASP A 333 -27.23 -20.10 5.39
N ILE A 334 -25.97 -19.72 5.23
CA ILE A 334 -25.58 -18.31 4.92
C ILE A 334 -26.27 -17.76 3.67
N LYS A 335 -26.51 -18.61 2.66
CA LYS A 335 -27.23 -18.24 1.43
C LYS A 335 -28.61 -17.68 1.76
N ARG A 336 -29.29 -18.20 2.79
CA ARG A 336 -30.61 -17.74 3.22
C ARG A 336 -30.60 -16.26 3.65
N TYR A 337 -29.48 -15.73 4.15
CA TYR A 337 -29.41 -14.37 4.69
C TYR A 337 -28.77 -13.39 3.72
N ARG A 338 -27.72 -13.82 3.00
CA ARG A 338 -26.99 -12.95 2.08
C ARG A 338 -27.54 -12.99 0.66
N GLY A 339 -28.13 -14.11 0.22
CA GLY A 339 -28.63 -14.25 -1.13
C GLY A 339 -27.52 -14.36 -2.18
N ASN A 340 -27.84 -13.97 -3.42
CA ASN A 340 -26.95 -14.05 -4.58
C ASN A 340 -26.92 -12.76 -5.40
N THR A 341 -27.63 -11.75 -4.92
CA THR A 341 -27.91 -10.53 -5.67
C THR A 341 -27.84 -9.33 -4.74
N GLY A 342 -27.42 -8.20 -5.27
CA GLY A 342 -27.34 -6.94 -4.58
C GLY A 342 -27.35 -5.79 -5.58
N LEU A 343 -27.39 -4.59 -5.04
CA LEU A 343 -27.31 -3.35 -5.78
C LEU A 343 -26.22 -2.48 -5.15
N PHE A 344 -25.34 -1.98 -6.00
CA PHE A 344 -24.42 -0.90 -5.69
C PHE A 344 -25.01 0.40 -6.23
N ALA A 345 -24.95 1.46 -5.42
CA ALA A 345 -25.26 2.80 -5.82
C ALA A 345 -24.29 3.77 -5.15
N GLU A 346 -23.82 4.77 -5.86
CA GLU A 346 -22.97 5.82 -5.33
C GLU A 346 -23.34 7.14 -5.99
N ILE A 347 -23.43 8.20 -5.18
CA ILE A 347 -23.54 9.57 -5.67
C ILE A 347 -22.54 10.43 -4.93
N GLY A 348 -21.73 11.19 -5.67
CA GLY A 348 -20.81 12.11 -5.02
C GLY A 348 -20.06 13.03 -5.95
N GLU A 349 -19.39 14.00 -5.33
CA GLU A 349 -18.46 14.94 -5.95
C GLU A 349 -17.03 14.57 -5.52
N ASP A 350 -16.05 14.75 -6.41
CA ASP A 350 -14.65 14.34 -6.18
C ASP A 350 -14.04 15.00 -4.94
N ASP A 351 -14.42 16.26 -4.65
CA ASP A 351 -14.00 17.04 -3.49
C ASP A 351 -15.18 17.44 -2.59
N GLY A 352 -16.32 16.74 -2.66
CA GLY A 352 -17.55 17.16 -1.96
C GLY A 352 -18.23 16.07 -1.16
N LEU A 353 -19.55 16.08 -1.09
CA LEU A 353 -20.31 15.01 -0.46
C LEU A 353 -20.20 13.72 -1.29
N ARG A 354 -20.00 12.57 -0.65
CA ARG A 354 -20.11 11.24 -1.28
C ARG A 354 -20.96 10.31 -0.42
N ILE A 355 -21.92 9.64 -1.06
CA ILE A 355 -22.79 8.63 -0.45
C ILE A 355 -22.66 7.35 -1.26
N THR A 356 -22.30 6.26 -0.62
CA THR A 356 -22.17 4.93 -1.23
C THR A 356 -23.11 3.97 -0.52
N THR A 357 -23.89 3.20 -1.27
CA THR A 357 -24.85 2.23 -0.76
C THR A 357 -24.65 0.88 -1.42
N ASN A 358 -24.55 -0.16 -0.60
CA ASN A 358 -24.45 -1.54 -1.00
C ASN A 358 -25.61 -2.33 -0.39
N THR A 359 -26.26 -3.16 -1.20
CA THR A 359 -27.34 -4.03 -0.72
C THR A 359 -27.04 -5.50 -0.95
N ARG A 360 -27.70 -6.34 -0.16
CA ARG A 360 -27.78 -7.79 -0.35
C ARG A 360 -29.23 -8.19 -0.29
N LEU A 361 -29.68 -8.98 -1.26
CA LEU A 361 -31.06 -9.36 -1.43
C LEU A 361 -31.13 -10.87 -1.68
N ASN A 362 -32.00 -11.55 -0.92
CA ASN A 362 -32.42 -12.91 -1.18
C ASN A 362 -33.94 -12.93 -1.40
N PHE A 363 -34.34 -12.97 -2.67
CA PHE A 363 -35.76 -13.01 -3.05
C PHE A 363 -36.49 -14.27 -2.55
N GLY A 364 -35.80 -15.40 -2.41
CA GLY A 364 -36.41 -16.64 -1.96
C GLY A 364 -36.70 -16.68 -0.45
N SER A 365 -35.89 -16.02 0.37
CA SER A 365 -36.09 -15.97 1.83
C SER A 365 -36.68 -14.65 2.33
N GLY A 366 -36.75 -13.62 1.49
CA GLY A 366 -37.11 -12.25 1.86
C GLY A 366 -36.07 -11.54 2.74
N LYS A 367 -34.89 -12.14 2.96
CA LYS A 367 -33.84 -11.56 3.79
C LYS A 367 -32.87 -10.74 2.94
N GLY A 368 -32.23 -9.78 3.60
CA GLY A 368 -31.24 -8.93 2.96
C GLY A 368 -30.59 -7.97 3.93
N ALA A 369 -29.79 -7.07 3.39
CA ALA A 369 -29.16 -5.99 4.13
C ALA A 369 -28.93 -4.77 3.24
N ILE A 370 -28.82 -3.62 3.90
CA ILE A 370 -28.38 -2.35 3.32
C ILE A 370 -27.21 -1.87 4.18
N ASP A 371 -26.10 -1.53 3.54
CA ASP A 371 -24.91 -0.90 4.12
C ASP A 371 -24.69 0.40 3.34
N ALA A 372 -24.74 1.54 4.02
CA ALA A 372 -24.61 2.86 3.44
C ALA A 372 -23.57 3.67 4.20
N ASP A 373 -22.65 4.28 3.46
CA ASP A 373 -21.61 5.14 3.96
C ASP A 373 -21.79 6.55 3.38
N ILE A 374 -21.52 7.58 4.19
CA ILE A 374 -21.54 8.99 3.81
C ILE A 374 -20.22 9.63 4.22
N SER A 375 -19.64 10.46 3.36
CA SER A 375 -18.40 11.17 3.67
C SER A 375 -18.37 12.61 3.16
N TYR A 376 -17.69 13.48 3.90
CA TYR A 376 -17.48 14.88 3.54
C TYR A 376 -16.09 15.38 3.97
N PRO A 377 -15.32 16.10 3.14
CA PRO A 377 -14.01 16.62 3.49
C PRO A 377 -14.08 17.59 4.68
N ILE A 378 -13.27 17.37 5.71
CA ILE A 378 -13.33 18.18 6.95
C ILE A 378 -12.74 19.58 6.75
N ASP A 379 -11.70 19.70 5.93
CA ASP A 379 -11.11 20.98 5.52
C ASP A 379 -12.14 22.00 4.99
N ARG A 380 -13.19 21.53 4.30
CA ARG A 380 -14.31 22.38 3.86
C ARG A 380 -15.22 22.87 4.99
N LEU A 381 -15.22 22.22 6.15
CA LEU A 381 -16.04 22.61 7.31
C LEU A 381 -15.32 23.57 8.26
N ILE A 382 -14.02 23.31 8.51
CA ILE A 382 -13.26 24.02 9.54
C ILE A 382 -12.16 24.93 8.98
N GLY A 383 -11.87 24.86 7.67
CA GLY A 383 -10.72 25.51 7.06
C GLY A 383 -9.39 24.83 7.41
N GLY A 384 -8.38 24.99 6.55
CA GLY A 384 -7.03 24.43 6.75
C GLY A 384 -6.73 23.20 5.90
N ASN A 385 -5.65 22.48 6.24
CA ASN A 385 -5.09 21.38 5.42
C ASN A 385 -5.26 20.00 6.08
N LEU A 386 -6.40 19.78 6.75
CA LEU A 386 -6.67 18.51 7.44
C LEU A 386 -7.24 17.49 6.46
N ASN A 387 -6.39 16.57 5.98
CA ASN A 387 -6.74 15.56 4.96
C ASN A 387 -7.52 14.36 5.54
N PHE A 388 -8.64 14.63 6.21
CA PHE A 388 -9.59 13.62 6.69
C PHE A 388 -10.99 13.92 6.19
N TYR A 389 -11.80 12.87 6.08
CA TYR A 389 -13.23 12.97 5.80
C TYR A 389 -14.02 12.69 7.07
N LEU A 390 -15.03 13.51 7.34
CA LEU A 390 -16.10 13.17 8.26
C LEU A 390 -16.85 12.00 7.64
N PHE A 391 -17.03 10.92 8.41
CA PHE A 391 -17.56 9.66 7.90
C PHE A 391 -18.77 9.23 8.73
N GLY A 392 -19.87 8.87 8.07
CA GLY A 392 -21.04 8.27 8.68
C GLY A 392 -21.33 6.92 8.04
N GLN A 393 -21.87 6.00 8.83
CA GLN A 393 -22.25 4.67 8.36
C GLN A 393 -23.61 4.28 8.93
N ALA A 394 -24.43 3.67 8.07
CA ALA A 394 -25.69 3.05 8.43
C ALA A 394 -25.75 1.63 7.89
N PHE A 395 -26.04 0.68 8.77
CA PHE A 395 -26.30 -0.72 8.40
C PHE A 395 -27.68 -1.13 8.88
N THR A 396 -28.44 -1.86 8.07
CA THR A 396 -29.61 -2.60 8.54
C THR A 396 -29.76 -3.94 7.83
N GLY A 397 -30.07 -4.99 8.58
CA GLY A 397 -30.40 -6.31 8.06
C GLY A 397 -29.45 -7.45 8.46
N TYR A 398 -29.29 -8.36 7.50
CA TYR A 398 -28.50 -9.60 7.41
C TYR A 398 -26.97 -9.45 7.35
N GLY A 399 -26.23 -9.93 8.36
CA GLY A 399 -24.81 -10.26 8.21
C GLY A 399 -23.90 -9.10 7.83
N GLU A 400 -23.87 -8.11 8.71
CA GLU A 400 -22.85 -7.05 8.72
C GLU A 400 -21.44 -7.63 8.85
N ASN A 401 -21.31 -8.66 9.68
CA ASN A 401 -20.10 -9.44 9.89
C ASN A 401 -20.39 -10.95 9.74
N LEU A 402 -19.35 -11.76 9.55
CA LEU A 402 -19.55 -13.20 9.36
C LEU A 402 -20.00 -13.94 10.62
N LEU A 403 -19.54 -13.55 11.81
CA LEU A 403 -19.89 -14.24 13.05
C LEU A 403 -21.40 -14.22 13.30
N ASP A 404 -22.01 -13.06 13.11
CA ASP A 404 -23.43 -12.78 13.33
C ASP A 404 -24.23 -12.77 12.00
N TYR A 405 -23.79 -13.52 10.97
CA TYR A 405 -24.41 -13.49 9.62
C TYR A 405 -25.93 -13.74 9.60
N ASN A 406 -26.42 -14.50 10.59
CA ASN A 406 -27.80 -14.92 10.71
C ASN A 406 -28.65 -14.05 11.65
N ARG A 407 -28.09 -12.95 12.18
CA ARG A 407 -28.78 -12.03 13.10
C ARG A 407 -29.12 -10.73 12.40
N ARG A 408 -30.37 -10.28 12.55
CA ARG A 408 -30.81 -8.97 12.05
C ARG A 408 -30.32 -7.88 13.00
N MET A 409 -29.69 -6.84 12.48
CA MET A 409 -29.21 -5.70 13.26
C MET A 409 -29.49 -4.39 12.53
N THR A 410 -29.53 -3.29 13.27
CA THR A 410 -29.46 -1.93 12.73
C THR A 410 -28.37 -1.19 13.48
N ARG A 411 -27.49 -0.49 12.77
CA ARG A 411 -26.34 0.23 13.34
C ARG A 411 -26.15 1.57 12.65
N LEU A 412 -25.85 2.58 13.45
CA LEU A 412 -25.48 3.92 12.98
C LEU A 412 -24.16 4.27 13.63
N ARG A 413 -23.20 4.74 12.84
CA ARG A 413 -21.87 5.12 13.32
C ARG A 413 -21.43 6.43 12.70
N VAL A 414 -20.58 7.16 13.42
CA VAL A 414 -19.90 8.36 12.95
C VAL A 414 -18.42 8.23 13.27
N GLY A 415 -17.56 8.78 12.43
CA GLY A 415 -16.12 8.78 12.64
C GLY A 415 -15.36 9.49 11.54
N LEU A 416 -14.16 9.00 11.27
CA LEU A 416 -13.20 9.60 10.35
C LEU A 416 -12.75 8.59 9.32
N ALA A 417 -12.58 9.05 8.08
CA ALA A 417 -11.98 8.29 7.01
C ALA A 417 -10.77 9.02 6.43
N ILE A 418 -9.78 8.26 5.96
CA ILE A 418 -8.62 8.77 5.19
C ILE A 418 -8.76 8.48 3.69
N VAL A 419 -9.59 7.49 3.36
CA VAL A 419 -9.98 7.13 2.00
C VAL A 419 -11.48 6.93 2.01
N ARG A 420 -12.16 7.37 0.95
CA ARG A 420 -13.61 7.30 0.78
C ARG A 420 -14.03 6.72 -0.57
#